data_AF-A0A945EX12-F1
#
_entry.id   AF-A0A945EX12-F1
#
_cell.length_a   1.000
_cell.length_b   1.000
_cell.length_c   1.000
_cell.angle_alpha   90.00
_cell.angle_beta   90.00
_cell.angle_gamma   90.00
#
_symmetry.space_group_name_H-M   'P 1'
#
loop_
_entity.id
_entity.type
_entity.pdbx_description
1 polymer ?
#
loop_
_entity_poly.entity_id
_entity_poly.type
_entity_poly.pdbx_seq_one_letter_code
_entity_poly.pdbx_strand_id
1 'polypeptide(L)'
;MVNITEFTSRLKKVIDFHQLTASMFADKIGVQRSSISHILSGRNKPSLDFILKVIAEFDEVDMYWLLNGKGTFPKNTNTPTPSLHNIETKSNEKNIERIVVFYNDGTFAEFKK
;
A
#
# COMPACT_ATOMS: atom_id res chain seq x y z
N MET A 1 -18.52 -7.82 -1.61
CA MET A 1 -17.80 -9.09 -1.81
C MET A 1 -16.67 -8.87 -2.81
N VAL A 2 -15.51 -9.52 -2.63
CA VAL A 2 -14.38 -9.41 -3.58
C VAL A 2 -14.75 -10.11 -4.89
N ASN A 3 -14.55 -9.43 -6.01
CA ASN A 3 -14.73 -10.01 -7.34
C ASN A 3 -13.47 -10.83 -7.70
N ILE A 4 -13.66 -12.14 -7.90
CA ILE A 4 -12.56 -13.09 -8.10
C ILE A 4 -11.77 -12.80 -9.38
N THR A 5 -12.47 -12.50 -10.48
CA THR A 5 -11.89 -12.33 -11.80
C THR A 5 -11.03 -11.08 -11.83
N GLU A 6 -11.55 -10.00 -11.24
CA GLU A 6 -10.87 -8.73 -11.10
C GLU A 6 -9.66 -8.81 -10.17
N PHE A 7 -9.79 -9.51 -9.03
CA PHE A 7 -8.66 -9.78 -8.14
C PHE A 7 -7.55 -10.55 -8.86
N THR A 8 -7.91 -11.63 -9.55
CA THR A 8 -6.95 -12.47 -10.28
C THR A 8 -6.25 -11.69 -11.40
N SER A 9 -6.97 -10.82 -12.10
CA SER A 9 -6.38 -9.91 -13.11
C SER A 9 -5.31 -9.00 -12.49
N ARG A 10 -5.60 -8.39 -11.33
CA ARG A 10 -4.63 -7.55 -10.61
C ARG A 10 -3.46 -8.35 -10.06
N LEU A 11 -3.70 -9.54 -9.53
CA LEU A 11 -2.63 -10.43 -9.08
C LEU A 11 -1.68 -10.79 -10.23
N LYS A 12 -2.21 -11.08 -11.42
CA LYS A 12 -1.39 -11.30 -12.64
C LYS A 12 -0.56 -10.06 -12.98
N LYS A 13 -1.14 -8.86 -12.92
CA LYS A 13 -0.40 -7.61 -13.13
C LYS A 13 0.78 -7.47 -12.17
N VAL A 14 0.62 -7.85 -10.91
CA VAL A 14 1.73 -7.85 -9.94
C VAL A 14 2.81 -8.85 -10.35
N ILE A 15 2.42 -10.10 -10.65
CA ILE A 15 3.36 -11.15 -11.08
C ILE A 15 4.17 -10.71 -12.32
N ASP A 16 3.48 -10.18 -13.32
CA ASP A 16 4.07 -9.74 -14.59
C ASP A 16 4.97 -8.51 -14.41
N PHE A 17 4.56 -7.55 -13.56
CA PHE A 17 5.36 -6.36 -13.23
C PHE A 17 6.72 -6.72 -12.64
N HIS A 18 6.77 -7.75 -11.78
CA HIS A 18 8.00 -8.28 -11.22
C HIS A 18 8.73 -9.30 -12.12
N GLN A 19 8.20 -9.58 -13.32
CA GLN A 19 8.74 -10.56 -14.26
C GLN A 19 8.90 -11.97 -13.64
N LEU A 20 7.97 -12.33 -12.75
CA LEU A 20 8.00 -13.62 -12.05
C LEU A 20 7.14 -14.65 -12.78
N THR A 21 7.52 -15.91 -12.69
CA THR A 21 6.59 -17.01 -12.98
C THR A 21 5.65 -17.24 -11.80
N ALA A 22 4.50 -17.87 -12.02
CA ALA A 22 3.58 -18.24 -10.94
C ALA A 22 4.24 -19.08 -9.84
N SER A 23 5.17 -19.97 -10.21
CA SER A 23 5.95 -20.78 -9.26
C SER A 23 6.89 -19.93 -8.42
N MET A 24 7.66 -19.04 -9.05
CA MET A 24 8.58 -18.14 -8.34
C MET A 24 7.84 -17.17 -7.42
N PHE A 25 6.69 -16.66 -7.87
CA PHE A 25 5.84 -15.83 -7.03
C PHE A 25 5.37 -16.58 -5.78
N ALA A 26 4.93 -17.83 -5.93
CA ALA A 26 4.52 -18.67 -4.79
C ALA A 26 5.66 -18.87 -3.79
N ASP A 27 6.84 -19.20 -4.30
CA ASP A 27 8.04 -19.43 -3.49
C ASP A 27 8.43 -18.14 -2.74
N LYS A 28 8.34 -16.97 -3.41
CA LYS A 28 8.67 -15.66 -2.83
C LYS A 28 7.75 -15.26 -1.68
N ILE A 29 6.44 -15.45 -1.82
CA ILE A 29 5.48 -15.13 -0.75
C ILE A 29 5.28 -16.27 0.27
N GLY A 30 6.04 -17.37 0.15
CA GLY A 30 5.99 -18.51 1.08
C GLY A 30 4.66 -19.26 1.08
N VAL A 31 4.07 -19.50 -0.10
CA VAL A 31 2.84 -20.31 -0.25
C VAL A 31 3.03 -21.45 -1.23
N GLN A 32 2.16 -22.46 -1.15
CA GLN A 32 2.20 -23.58 -2.08
C GLN A 32 1.88 -23.14 -3.52
N ARG A 33 2.64 -23.64 -4.50
CA ARG A 33 2.45 -23.34 -5.93
C ARG A 33 1.05 -23.69 -6.46
N SER A 34 0.46 -24.77 -5.93
CA SER A 34 -0.93 -25.16 -6.23
C SER A 34 -1.94 -24.09 -5.81
N SER A 35 -1.70 -23.40 -4.69
CA SER A 35 -2.55 -22.30 -4.22
C SER A 35 -2.58 -21.14 -5.23
N ILE A 36 -1.42 -20.78 -5.80
CA ILE A 36 -1.36 -19.77 -6.87
C ILE A 36 -2.14 -20.22 -8.10
N SER A 37 -1.95 -21.46 -8.56
CA SER A 37 -2.67 -21.99 -9.72
C SER A 37 -4.20 -21.96 -9.55
N HIS A 38 -4.71 -22.36 -8.38
CA HIS A 38 -6.14 -22.33 -8.08
C HIS A 38 -6.73 -20.92 -7.96
N ILE A 39 -5.96 -19.95 -7.47
CA ILE A 39 -6.37 -18.54 -7.43
C ILE A 39 -6.37 -17.95 -8.84
N LEU A 40 -5.30 -18.20 -9.63
CA LEU A 40 -5.16 -17.66 -10.98
C LEU A 40 -6.16 -18.22 -11.99
N SER A 41 -6.73 -19.40 -11.73
CA SER A 41 -7.84 -19.98 -12.49
C SER A 41 -9.22 -19.50 -12.01
N GLY A 42 -9.30 -18.75 -10.91
CA GLY A 42 -10.56 -18.28 -10.33
C GLY A 42 -11.37 -19.36 -9.60
N ARG A 43 -10.82 -20.58 -9.44
CA ARG A 43 -11.47 -21.66 -8.69
C ARG A 43 -11.58 -21.33 -7.21
N ASN A 44 -10.55 -20.71 -6.65
CA ASN A 44 -10.46 -20.43 -5.22
C ASN A 44 -10.43 -18.92 -4.92
N LYS A 45 -11.06 -18.55 -3.80
CA LYS A 45 -10.88 -17.21 -3.19
C LYS A 45 -9.52 -17.15 -2.50
N PRO A 46 -8.79 -16.02 -2.58
CA PRO A 46 -7.62 -15.81 -1.75
C PRO A 46 -8.04 -15.78 -0.27
N SER A 47 -7.23 -16.39 0.59
CA SER A 47 -7.38 -16.25 2.04
C SER A 47 -6.84 -14.90 2.50
N LEU A 48 -7.20 -14.47 3.72
CA LEU A 48 -6.59 -13.28 4.32
C LEU A 48 -5.07 -13.45 4.47
N ASP A 49 -4.60 -14.60 4.96
CA ASP A 49 -3.18 -14.92 5.08
C ASP A 49 -2.43 -14.74 3.76
N PHE A 50 -3.02 -15.22 2.66
CA PHE A 50 -2.46 -15.03 1.32
C PHE A 50 -2.30 -13.55 0.98
N ILE A 51 -3.36 -12.75 1.17
CA ILE A 51 -3.35 -11.32 0.87
C ILE A 51 -2.30 -10.59 1.70
N LEU A 52 -2.21 -10.91 3.00
CA LEU A 52 -1.24 -10.32 3.91
C LEU A 52 0.21 -10.63 3.49
N LYS A 53 0.48 -11.87 3.07
CA LYS A 53 1.80 -12.25 2.54
C LYS A 53 2.16 -11.49 1.26
N VAL A 54 1.20 -11.29 0.36
CA VAL A 54 1.44 -10.52 -0.86
C VAL A 54 1.82 -9.08 -0.55
N ILE A 55 1.06 -8.38 0.29
CA ILE A 55 1.35 -6.96 0.60
C ILE A 55 2.57 -6.78 1.50
N ALA A 56 2.98 -7.81 2.24
CA ALA A 56 4.21 -7.80 3.04
C ALA A 56 5.46 -8.01 2.17
N GLU A 57 5.34 -8.78 1.09
CA GLU A 57 6.46 -9.09 0.19
C GLU A 57 6.63 -8.08 -0.95
N PHE A 58 5.55 -7.39 -1.32
CA PHE A 58 5.52 -6.40 -2.41
C PHE A 58 4.97 -5.08 -1.90
N ASP A 59 5.88 -4.23 -1.40
CA ASP A 59 5.52 -2.94 -0.82
C ASP A 59 4.68 -2.10 -1.79
N GLU A 60 4.94 -2.14 -3.08
CA GLU A 60 4.18 -1.41 -4.09
C GLU A 60 2.70 -1.83 -4.24
N VAL A 61 2.29 -2.94 -3.64
CA VAL A 61 0.91 -3.46 -3.71
C VAL A 61 0.07 -2.89 -2.57
N ASP A 62 -0.85 -1.98 -2.91
CA ASP A 62 -1.88 -1.54 -1.96
C ASP A 62 -3.00 -2.61 -1.81
N MET A 63 -3.42 -2.88 -0.57
CA MET A 63 -4.46 -3.87 -0.29
C MET A 63 -5.80 -3.48 -0.91
N TYR A 64 -6.18 -2.20 -0.83
CA TYR A 64 -7.47 -1.73 -1.34
C TYR A 64 -7.51 -1.78 -2.86
N TRP A 65 -6.39 -1.47 -3.52
CA TRP A 65 -6.22 -1.67 -4.95
C TRP A 65 -6.31 -3.16 -5.31
N LEU A 66 -5.60 -4.04 -4.61
CA LEU A 66 -5.60 -5.47 -4.91
C LEU A 66 -7.00 -6.08 -4.78
N LEU A 67 -7.75 -5.72 -3.73
CA LEU A 67 -9.07 -6.31 -3.46
C LEU A 67 -10.21 -5.65 -4.22
N ASN A 68 -10.19 -4.32 -4.37
CA ASN A 68 -11.33 -3.54 -4.86
C ASN A 68 -11.03 -2.78 -6.15
N GLY A 69 -9.78 -2.79 -6.62
CA GLY A 69 -9.36 -2.07 -7.83
C GLY A 69 -9.32 -0.55 -7.68
N LYS A 70 -9.38 -0.05 -6.45
CA LYS A 70 -9.37 1.40 -6.15
C LYS A 70 -8.00 1.83 -5.67
N GLY A 71 -7.51 2.96 -6.18
CA GLY A 71 -6.12 3.40 -5.97
C GLY A 71 -5.27 3.07 -7.20
N THR A 72 -3.95 3.04 -7.02
CA THR A 72 -3.00 2.86 -8.11
C THR A 72 -1.96 1.80 -7.76
N PHE A 73 -1.57 1.02 -8.77
CA PHE A 73 -0.43 0.11 -8.69
C PHE A 73 0.52 0.41 -9.87
N PRO A 74 1.83 0.49 -9.62
CA PRO A 74 2.48 0.44 -8.31
C PRO A 74 2.10 1.64 -7.43
N LYS A 75 2.09 1.47 -6.09
CA LYS A 75 1.84 2.60 -5.18
C LYS A 75 2.95 3.63 -5.40
N ASN A 76 2.58 4.88 -5.63
CA ASN A 76 3.56 5.95 -5.73
C ASN A 76 4.09 6.18 -4.31
N THR A 77 5.34 5.81 -4.04
CA THR A 77 5.99 5.98 -2.72
C THR A 77 6.19 7.46 -2.35
N ASN A 78 5.80 8.39 -3.21
CA ASN A 78 5.62 9.82 -2.91
C ASN A 78 4.30 10.12 -2.18
N THR A 79 3.55 9.10 -1.76
CA THR A 79 2.44 9.28 -0.83
C THR A 79 3.01 9.34 0.58
N PRO A 80 2.93 10.49 1.27
CA PRO A 80 3.30 10.54 2.67
C PRO A 80 2.35 9.59 3.39
N THR A 81 2.86 8.48 3.90
CA THR A 81 2.48 8.03 5.24
C THR A 81 2.28 9.30 6.08
N PRO A 82 1.24 9.42 6.93
CA PRO A 82 1.22 10.49 7.92
C PRO A 82 2.28 10.19 8.99
N SER A 83 3.55 10.11 8.58
CA SER A 83 4.67 10.59 9.38
C SER A 83 4.50 12.10 9.43
N LEU A 84 4.49 12.65 10.64
CA LEU A 84 4.38 14.08 10.94
C LEU A 84 5.55 14.94 10.41
N HIS A 85 6.30 14.46 9.41
CA HIS A 85 7.40 15.21 8.80
C HIS A 85 7.61 14.77 7.34
N ASN A 86 7.21 15.65 6.42
CA ASN A 86 8.01 16.08 5.26
C ASN A 86 7.18 17.08 4.45
N ILE A 87 7.42 18.37 4.72
CA ILE A 87 7.05 19.45 3.79
C ILE A 87 8.17 19.53 2.77
N GLU A 88 7.92 19.05 1.55
CA GLU A 88 8.75 19.39 0.41
C GLU A 88 8.54 20.89 0.10
N THR A 89 9.62 21.64 0.27
CA THR A 89 9.74 23.07 -0.02
C THR A 89 9.56 23.35 -1.51
N LYS A 90 8.33 23.70 -1.90
CA LYS A 90 8.14 24.73 -2.92
C LYS A 90 8.26 26.08 -2.22
N SER A 91 9.29 26.83 -2.57
CA SER A 91 9.54 28.21 -2.15
C SER A 91 8.38 29.11 -2.56
N ASN A 92 7.36 29.17 -1.72
CA ASN A 92 6.52 30.35 -1.55
C ASN A 92 6.90 30.90 -0.19
N GLU A 93 7.31 32.17 -0.13
CA GLU A 93 7.60 32.89 1.11
C GLU A 93 6.33 32.90 1.98
N LYS A 94 6.19 31.89 2.85
CA LYS A 94 5.08 31.84 3.80
C LYS A 94 5.44 32.71 4.99
N ASN A 95 4.66 33.77 5.19
CA ASN A 95 4.70 34.54 6.41
C ASN A 95 4.01 33.74 7.53
N ILE A 96 4.72 33.56 8.64
CA ILE A 96 4.16 32.93 9.84
C ILE A 96 3.18 33.92 10.49
N GLU A 97 1.90 33.56 10.57
CA GLU A 97 0.87 34.37 11.25
C GLU A 97 0.80 34.07 12.76
N ARG A 98 0.90 32.79 13.14
CA ARG A 98 0.76 32.32 14.53
C ARG A 98 1.53 31.02 14.76
N ILE A 99 2.14 30.89 15.93
CA ILE A 99 2.72 29.65 16.45
C ILE A 99 2.02 29.29 17.77
N VAL A 100 1.59 28.03 17.92
CA VAL A 100 1.08 27.50 19.18
C VAL A 100 1.98 26.34 19.61
N VAL A 101 2.57 26.43 20.80
CA VAL A 101 3.46 25.41 21.38
C VAL A 101 2.70 24.70 22.50
N PHE A 102 2.56 23.39 22.41
CA PHE A 102 1.93 22.57 23.46
C PHE A 102 3.00 21.93 24.34
N TYR A 103 2.82 22.04 25.65
CA TYR A 103 3.67 21.39 26.64
C TYR A 103 3.04 20.08 27.12
N ASN A 104 3.87 19.20 27.68
CA ASN A 104 3.45 17.89 28.17
C ASN A 104 2.57 17.95 29.43
N ASP A 105 2.50 19.11 30.10
CA ASP A 105 1.61 19.40 31.22
C ASP A 105 0.21 19.86 30.77
N GLY A 106 -0.04 19.90 29.46
CA GLY A 106 -1.32 20.33 28.88
C GLY A 106 -1.46 21.84 28.73
N THR A 107 -0.43 22.63 29.09
CA THR A 107 -0.41 24.07 28.83
C THR A 107 0.01 24.36 27.39
N PHE A 108 -0.26 25.58 26.92
CA PHE A 108 0.23 26.03 25.62
C PHE A 108 0.73 27.49 25.66
N ALA A 109 1.68 27.81 24.79
CA ALA A 109 2.13 29.17 24.52
C ALA A 109 1.71 29.59 23.11
N GLU A 110 1.13 30.78 22.97
CA GLU A 110 0.77 31.37 21.68
C GLU A 110 1.71 32.53 21.35
N PHE A 111 2.30 32.50 20.16
CA PHE A 111 3.11 33.58 19.59
C PHE A 111 2.44 34.08 18.31
N LYS A 112 2.10 35.37 18.28
CA LYS A 112 1.64 36.06 17.07
C LYS A 112 2.78 36.96 16.59
N LYS A 113 3.06 36.95 15.29
CA LYS A 113 4.04 37.86 14.69
C LYS A 113 3.49 39.29 14.67
#